data_AF-A0A6P6IUL7-F1
#
_entry.id   AF-A0A6P6IUL7-F1
#
_cell.length_a   1.000
_cell.length_b   1.000
_cell.length_c   1.000
_cell.angle_alpha   90.00
_cell.angle_beta   90.00
_cell.angle_gamma   90.00
#
_symmetry.space_group_name_H-M   'P 1'
#
loop_
_entity.id
_entity.type
_entity.pdbx_description
1 polymer ?
#
loop_
_entity_poly.entity_id
_entity_poly.type
_entity_poly.pdbx_seq_one_letter_code
_entity_poly.pdbx_strand_id
1 'polypeptide(L)'
;MTGKRGGNSAGGQDALGSIDLTEEPYSDKHGRCGIPQLLVQRYSEDFQQPVKDVASSLDQIRVKQLRKEHRMAIPSGGLTDMCRKPVSPVHVSSVSDWLVSIGMPMYSAPLLAAGFGTLDHVSSLNEAKAREAGLKEDHHIRILLSEAQLVTASYSGQS
;
A
#
# COMPACT_ATOMS: atom_id res chain seq x y z
N MET A 1 -5.86 -48.00 3.20
CA MET A 1 -6.93 -47.08 2.77
C MET A 1 -6.75 -45.76 3.50
N THR A 2 -6.42 -44.74 2.71
CA THR A 2 -6.57 -43.29 2.94
C THR A 2 -6.14 -42.69 4.27
N GLY A 3 -4.91 -42.17 4.29
CA GLY A 3 -4.60 -40.97 5.06
C GLY A 3 -5.33 -39.76 4.47
N LYS A 4 -5.86 -38.89 5.33
CA LYS A 4 -6.30 -37.54 4.95
C LYS A 4 -5.54 -36.52 5.78
N ARG A 5 -4.61 -35.83 5.11
CA ARG A 5 -4.04 -34.55 5.55
C ARG A 5 -5.20 -33.55 5.61
N GLY A 6 -5.49 -33.03 6.79
CA GLY A 6 -6.25 -31.80 6.95
C GLY A 6 -5.31 -30.61 6.82
N GLY A 7 -4.87 -30.30 5.60
CA GLY A 7 -4.32 -29.00 5.29
C GLY A 7 -5.48 -28.10 4.88
N ASN A 8 -5.85 -27.13 5.72
CA ASN A 8 -6.77 -26.08 5.31
C ASN A 8 -6.10 -24.72 5.51
N SER A 9 -5.59 -24.20 4.39
CA SER A 9 -5.73 -22.83 3.94
C SER A 9 -5.47 -21.73 4.97
N ALA A 10 -4.20 -21.45 5.24
CA ALA A 10 -3.73 -20.15 5.70
C ALA A 10 -2.86 -19.54 4.60
N GLY A 11 -3.49 -19.04 3.54
CA GLY A 11 -2.82 -18.42 2.39
C GLY A 11 -3.52 -17.14 1.93
N GLY A 12 -4.04 -16.37 2.90
CA GLY A 12 -4.73 -15.11 2.64
C GLY A 12 -4.37 -14.01 3.64
N GLN A 13 -3.32 -14.19 4.45
CA GLN A 13 -2.87 -13.20 5.45
C GLN A 13 -1.60 -12.44 5.02
N ASP A 14 -1.01 -12.86 3.91
CA ASP A 14 0.37 -12.58 3.55
C ASP A 14 0.51 -11.42 2.54
N ALA A 15 -0.57 -11.02 1.87
CA ALA A 15 -0.58 -9.83 1.01
C ALA A 15 -0.86 -8.53 1.78
N LEU A 16 -1.79 -8.58 2.77
CA LEU A 16 -2.13 -7.46 3.64
C LEU A 16 -1.11 -7.22 4.78
N GLY A 17 -0.30 -8.24 5.11
CA GLY A 17 0.67 -8.21 6.20
C GLY A 17 2.02 -7.54 5.88
N SER A 18 2.15 -6.89 4.73
CA SER A 18 3.39 -6.26 4.27
C SER A 18 3.51 -4.78 4.63
N ILE A 19 2.42 -4.14 5.04
CA ILE A 19 2.39 -2.72 5.41
C ILE A 19 2.14 -2.56 6.91
N ASP A 20 2.91 -1.69 7.53
CA ASP A 20 2.72 -1.31 8.92
C ASP A 20 1.64 -0.22 9.00
N LEU A 21 0.44 -0.59 9.46
CA LEU A 21 -0.69 0.36 9.58
C LEU A 21 -0.60 1.20 10.87
N THR A 22 0.38 0.95 11.74
CA THR A 22 0.56 1.72 12.98
C THR A 22 1.27 3.05 12.74
N GLU A 23 1.92 3.20 11.59
CA GLU A 23 2.68 4.38 11.21
C GLU A 23 1.89 5.35 10.33
N GLU A 24 2.41 6.57 10.19
CA GLU A 24 1.88 7.50 9.20
C GLU A 24 2.08 6.95 7.78
N PRO A 25 1.12 7.17 6.85
CA PRO A 25 -0.08 7.98 7.01
C PRO A 25 -1.31 7.22 7.52
N TYR A 26 -1.19 5.94 7.86
CA TYR A 26 -2.33 5.07 8.20
C TYR A 26 -2.87 5.32 9.61
N SER A 27 -2.01 5.71 10.55
CA SER A 27 -2.38 6.10 11.90
C SER A 27 -1.65 7.37 12.32
N ASP A 28 -2.38 8.36 12.83
CA ASP A 28 -1.76 9.54 13.44
C ASP A 28 -1.27 9.26 14.87
N LYS A 29 -0.52 10.20 15.44
CA LYS A 29 -0.03 10.14 16.84
C LYS A 29 -1.14 10.01 17.90
N HIS A 30 -2.39 10.29 17.54
CA HIS A 30 -3.55 10.17 18.42
C HIS A 30 -4.32 8.85 18.21
N GLY A 31 -3.85 7.98 17.31
CA GLY A 31 -4.47 6.70 16.99
C GLY A 31 -5.64 6.80 16.01
N ARG A 32 -5.85 7.95 15.37
CA ARG A 32 -6.91 8.13 14.37
C ARG A 32 -6.54 7.44 13.06
N CYS A 33 -7.55 6.91 12.38
CA CYS A 33 -7.40 6.30 11.07
C CYS A 33 -7.05 7.37 10.01
N GLY A 34 -6.02 7.11 9.22
CA GLY A 34 -5.60 7.94 8.08
C GLY A 34 -5.39 7.13 6.80
N ILE A 35 -5.93 5.90 6.74
CA ILE A 35 -5.73 4.97 5.62
C ILE A 35 -6.05 5.66 4.28
N PRO A 36 -5.11 5.70 3.33
CA PRO A 36 -5.31 6.31 2.02
C PRO A 36 -6.46 5.65 1.23
N GLN A 37 -7.33 6.45 0.63
CA GLN A 37 -8.45 5.94 -0.17
C GLN A 37 -7.99 5.06 -1.34
N LEU A 38 -6.90 5.43 -2.01
CA LEU A 38 -6.37 4.67 -3.15
C LEU A 38 -5.88 3.28 -2.74
N LEU A 39 -5.34 3.12 -1.53
CA LEU A 39 -5.00 1.79 -1.00
C LEU A 39 -6.26 0.93 -0.82
N VAL A 40 -7.34 1.50 -0.28
CA VAL A 40 -8.62 0.79 -0.12
C VAL A 40 -9.20 0.40 -1.48
N GLN A 41 -9.16 1.30 -2.46
CA GLN A 41 -9.64 1.02 -3.82
C GLN A 41 -8.81 -0.08 -4.49
N ARG A 42 -7.48 -0.02 -4.37
CA ARG A 42 -6.57 -1.05 -4.91
C ARG A 42 -6.91 -2.43 -4.35
N TYR A 43 -7.00 -2.55 -3.03
CA TYR A 43 -7.36 -3.82 -2.39
C TYR A 43 -8.79 -4.26 -2.68
N SER A 44 -9.72 -3.33 -2.89
CA SER A 44 -11.08 -3.64 -3.35
C SER A 44 -11.08 -4.29 -4.73
N GLU A 45 -10.27 -3.77 -5.66
CA GLU A 45 -10.08 -4.33 -6.99
C GLU A 45 -9.39 -5.69 -6.94
N ASP A 46 -8.26 -5.79 -6.24
CA ASP A 46 -7.44 -7.00 -6.16
C ASP A 46 -8.15 -8.17 -5.51
N PHE A 47 -8.89 -7.90 -4.41
CA PHE A 47 -9.62 -8.93 -3.68
C PHE A 47 -11.06 -9.10 -4.17
N GLN A 48 -11.51 -8.31 -5.15
CA GLN A 48 -12.90 -8.30 -5.64
C GLN A 48 -13.93 -8.15 -4.51
N GLN A 49 -13.60 -7.33 -3.51
CA GLN A 49 -14.42 -7.10 -2.34
C GLN A 49 -14.96 -5.66 -2.34
N PRO A 50 -16.14 -5.39 -1.76
CA PRO A 50 -16.66 -4.03 -1.68
C PRO A 50 -15.71 -3.09 -0.93
N VAL A 51 -15.53 -1.88 -1.44
CA VAL A 51 -14.67 -0.82 -0.84
C VAL A 51 -14.94 -0.66 0.65
N LYS A 52 -16.22 -0.65 1.07
CA LYS A 52 -16.62 -0.52 2.47
C LYS A 52 -16.10 -1.66 3.37
N ASP A 53 -16.01 -2.87 2.83
CA ASP A 53 -15.64 -4.07 3.58
C ASP A 53 -14.12 -4.16 3.68
N VAL A 54 -13.41 -3.78 2.62
CA VAL A 54 -11.95 -3.62 2.62
C VAL A 54 -11.52 -2.52 3.58
N ALA A 55 -12.18 -1.37 3.55
CA ALA A 55 -11.93 -0.25 4.47
C ALA A 55 -12.08 -0.73 5.92
N SER A 56 -13.24 -1.33 6.25
CA SER A 56 -13.50 -1.86 7.59
C SER A 56 -12.47 -2.91 8.02
N SER A 57 -12.04 -3.78 7.12
CA SER A 57 -11.04 -4.82 7.40
C SER A 57 -9.67 -4.21 7.70
N LEU A 58 -9.21 -3.25 6.90
CA LEU A 58 -7.94 -2.55 7.15
C LEU A 58 -7.96 -1.80 8.48
N ASP A 59 -9.06 -1.12 8.81
CA ASP A 59 -9.20 -0.41 10.08
C ASP A 59 -9.18 -1.38 11.28
N GLN A 60 -9.83 -2.54 11.15
CA GLN A 60 -9.78 -3.58 12.18
C GLN A 60 -8.36 -4.13 12.38
N ILE A 61 -7.59 -4.35 11.30
CA ILE A 61 -6.20 -4.80 11.40
C ILE A 61 -5.36 -3.72 12.09
N ARG A 62 -5.48 -2.46 11.65
CA ARG A 62 -4.81 -1.30 12.24
C ARG A 62 -5.06 -1.16 13.74
N VAL A 63 -6.33 -1.22 14.16
CA VAL A 63 -6.72 -1.15 15.58
C VAL A 63 -6.12 -2.31 16.37
N LYS A 64 -6.09 -3.52 15.81
CA LYS A 64 -5.45 -4.68 16.44
C LYS A 64 -3.94 -4.50 16.60
N GLN A 65 -3.26 -3.98 15.59
CA GLN A 65 -1.82 -3.72 15.62
C GLN A 65 -1.47 -2.64 16.67
N LEU A 66 -2.15 -1.50 16.66
CA LEU A 66 -1.95 -0.43 17.66
C LEU A 66 -2.16 -0.91 19.09
N ARG A 67 -3.23 -1.68 19.34
CA ARG A 67 -3.53 -2.23 20.67
C ARG A 67 -2.48 -3.22 21.15
N LYS A 68 -1.87 -3.99 20.24
CA LYS A 68 -0.76 -4.91 20.55
C LYS A 68 0.46 -4.15 21.05
N GLU A 69 0.65 -2.92 20.59
CA GLU A 69 1.73 -2.01 21.01
C GLU A 69 1.35 -1.10 22.19
N HIS A 70 0.19 -1.33 22.80
CA HIS A 70 -0.37 -0.46 23.85
C HIS A 70 -0.55 1.00 23.41
N ARG A 71 -0.68 1.26 22.11
CA ARG A 71 -0.96 2.59 21.55
C ARG A 71 -2.47 2.85 21.51
N MET A 72 -2.83 4.13 21.57
CA MET A 72 -4.22 4.55 21.35
C MET A 72 -4.68 4.15 19.95
N ALA A 73 -5.92 3.68 19.85
CA ALA A 73 -6.55 3.32 18.58
C ALA A 73 -7.99 3.82 18.58
N ILE A 74 -8.29 4.78 17.71
CA ILE A 74 -9.63 5.32 17.47
C ILE A 74 -10.16 4.64 16.21
N PRO A 75 -11.10 3.70 16.31
CA PRO A 75 -11.72 3.08 15.15
C PRO A 75 -12.42 4.13 14.29
N SER A 76 -12.43 3.89 12.98
CA SER A 76 -13.20 4.70 12.05
C SER A 76 -14.70 4.44 12.19
N GLY A 77 -15.53 5.46 11.94
CA GLY A 77 -16.99 5.37 11.92
C GLY A 77 -17.58 4.74 10.64
N GLY A 78 -16.74 4.13 9.79
CA GLY A 78 -17.12 3.63 8.45
C GLY A 78 -16.49 4.45 7.31
N LEU A 79 -16.87 4.15 6.06
CA LEU A 79 -16.21 4.66 4.85
C LEU A 79 -16.14 6.20 4.78
N THR A 80 -17.15 6.90 5.33
CA THR A 80 -17.23 8.37 5.36
C THR A 80 -16.18 9.02 6.24
N ASP A 81 -15.69 8.32 7.27
CA ASP A 81 -14.67 8.80 8.20
C ASP A 81 -13.28 8.21 7.93
N MET A 82 -13.17 7.22 7.05
CA MET A 82 -11.93 6.50 6.77
C MET A 82 -11.04 7.17 5.73
N CYS A 83 -11.63 7.75 4.70
CA CYS A 83 -10.88 8.20 3.55
C CYS A 83 -10.35 9.61 3.76
N ARG A 84 -9.04 9.74 4.00
CA ARG A 84 -8.36 11.02 3.82
C ARG A 84 -8.41 11.38 2.33
N LYS A 85 -8.74 12.64 2.01
CA LYS A 85 -8.63 13.19 0.65
C LYS A 85 -7.23 12.86 0.09
N PRO A 86 -7.09 12.68 -1.23
CA PRO A 86 -5.80 12.44 -1.86
C PRO A 86 -4.77 13.43 -1.30
N VAL A 87 -3.61 12.91 -0.89
CA VAL A 87 -2.48 13.77 -0.57
C VAL A 87 -2.26 14.62 -1.81
N SER A 88 -2.45 15.94 -1.68
CA SER A 88 -2.24 16.87 -2.79
C SER A 88 -0.86 16.57 -3.40
N PRO A 89 -0.67 16.64 -4.74
CA PRO A 89 0.58 16.28 -5.43
C PRO A 89 1.85 17.03 -4.98
N VAL A 90 1.74 17.91 -3.99
CA VAL A 90 2.72 18.92 -3.63
C VAL A 90 3.91 18.38 -2.80
N HIS A 91 3.87 17.15 -2.25
CA HIS A 91 5.02 16.63 -1.46
C HIS A 91 5.25 15.12 -1.61
N VAL A 92 5.45 14.64 -2.84
CA VAL A 92 6.12 13.34 -3.02
C VAL A 92 7.61 13.57 -2.83
N SER A 93 8.15 13.21 -1.67
CA SER A 93 9.56 13.45 -1.30
C SER A 93 10.42 12.18 -1.28
N SER A 94 9.76 11.02 -1.22
CA SER A 94 10.38 9.71 -1.15
C SER A 94 9.64 8.68 -2.01
N VAL A 95 10.28 7.53 -2.26
CA VAL A 95 9.64 6.39 -2.94
C VAL A 95 8.44 5.87 -2.14
N SER A 96 8.52 5.88 -0.81
CA SER A 96 7.41 5.48 0.06
C SER A 96 6.22 6.43 -0.07
N ASP A 97 6.44 7.75 -0.10
CA ASP A 97 5.37 8.74 -0.34
C ASP A 97 4.71 8.52 -1.71
N TRP A 98 5.52 8.29 -2.74
CA TRP A 98 5.05 8.01 -4.10
C TRP A 98 4.18 6.75 -4.13
N LEU A 99 4.65 5.65 -3.55
CA LEU A 99 3.92 4.38 -3.50
C LEU A 99 2.60 4.50 -2.73
N VAL A 100 2.59 5.26 -1.62
CA VAL A 100 1.35 5.55 -0.90
C VAL A 100 0.40 6.37 -1.78
N SER A 101 0.91 7.37 -2.51
CA SER A 101 0.11 8.24 -3.35
C SER A 101 -0.62 7.50 -4.49
N ILE A 102 -0.07 6.37 -4.96
CA ILE A 102 -0.68 5.53 -6.00
C ILE A 102 -1.41 4.30 -5.44
N GLY A 103 -1.49 4.17 -4.11
CA GLY A 103 -2.15 3.05 -3.44
C GLY A 103 -1.38 1.73 -3.46
N MET A 104 -0.05 1.77 -3.63
CA MET A 104 0.81 0.57 -3.71
C MET A 104 1.96 0.51 -2.67
N PRO A 105 1.72 0.84 -1.39
CA PRO A 105 2.77 0.87 -0.37
C PRO A 105 3.47 -0.47 -0.13
N MET A 106 2.85 -1.60 -0.45
CA MET A 106 3.45 -2.94 -0.29
C MET A 106 4.72 -3.15 -1.12
N TYR A 107 4.95 -2.33 -2.14
CA TYR A 107 6.14 -2.44 -2.99
C TYR A 107 7.35 -1.65 -2.47
N SER A 108 7.25 -0.98 -1.32
CA SER A 108 8.37 -0.19 -0.77
C SER A 108 9.61 -1.05 -0.51
N ALA A 109 9.44 -2.19 0.17
CA ALA A 109 10.53 -3.10 0.46
C ALA A 109 11.14 -3.77 -0.80
N PRO A 110 10.37 -4.39 -1.72
CA PRO A 110 10.96 -5.03 -2.91
C PRO A 110 11.63 -4.03 -3.85
N LEU A 111 11.07 -2.82 -4.03
CA LEU A 111 11.71 -1.79 -4.85
C LEU A 111 13.02 -1.30 -4.23
N LEU A 112 13.03 -1.04 -2.92
CA LEU A 112 14.26 -0.67 -2.22
C LEU A 112 15.34 -1.75 -2.35
N ALA A 113 14.97 -3.03 -2.15
CA ALA A 113 15.88 -4.16 -2.29
C ALA A 113 16.44 -4.32 -3.72
N ALA A 114 15.67 -3.91 -4.73
CA ALA A 114 16.09 -3.89 -6.13
C ALA A 114 16.86 -2.61 -6.53
N GLY A 115 17.18 -1.72 -5.58
CA GLY A 115 17.96 -0.51 -5.81
C GLY A 115 17.15 0.73 -6.18
N PHE A 116 15.81 0.66 -6.14
CA PHE A 116 14.91 1.80 -6.39
C PHE A 116 14.57 2.54 -5.10
N GLY A 117 15.61 3.04 -4.41
CA GLY A 117 15.46 3.79 -3.15
C GLY A 117 15.18 5.29 -3.32
N THR A 118 15.31 5.83 -4.53
CA THR A 118 15.11 7.24 -4.86
C THR A 118 14.14 7.41 -6.01
N LEU A 119 13.46 8.56 -6.08
CA LEU A 119 12.53 8.88 -7.17
C LEU A 119 13.23 8.91 -8.53
N ASP A 120 14.50 9.36 -8.56
CA ASP A 120 15.34 9.31 -9.74
C ASP A 120 15.58 7.88 -10.23
N HIS A 121 15.79 6.91 -9.34
CA HIS A 121 15.94 5.52 -9.77
C HIS A 121 14.64 4.94 -10.28
N VAL A 122 13.51 5.28 -9.62
CA VAL A 122 12.15 4.86 -10.01
C VAL A 122 11.83 5.29 -11.45
N SER A 123 12.34 6.43 -11.90
CA SER A 123 12.21 6.87 -13.31
C SER A 123 12.66 5.84 -14.35
N SER A 124 13.64 5.01 -13.98
CA SER A 124 14.27 4.01 -14.85
C SER A 124 13.64 2.62 -14.71
N LEU A 125 12.55 2.51 -13.95
CA LEU A 125 11.79 1.29 -13.77
C LEU A 125 11.17 0.87 -15.10
N ASN A 126 11.35 -0.40 -15.44
CA ASN A 126 10.72 -1.04 -16.59
C ASN A 126 10.17 -2.40 -16.16
N GLU A 127 9.42 -3.05 -17.05
CA GLU A 127 8.78 -4.32 -16.71
C GLU A 127 9.80 -5.38 -16.27
N ALA A 128 10.94 -5.53 -16.97
CA ALA A 128 11.96 -6.52 -16.62
C ALA A 128 12.49 -6.31 -15.18
N LYS A 129 12.87 -5.07 -14.83
CA LYS A 129 13.36 -4.74 -13.49
C LYS A 129 12.27 -4.90 -12.42
N ALA A 130 11.01 -4.62 -12.74
CA ALA A 130 9.90 -4.87 -11.81
C ALA A 130 9.73 -6.37 -11.52
N ARG A 131 9.82 -7.23 -12.55
CA ARG A 131 9.78 -8.69 -12.36
C ARG A 131 10.99 -9.21 -11.58
N GLU A 132 12.19 -8.70 -11.86
CA GLU A 132 13.41 -9.01 -11.13
C GLU A 132 13.31 -8.62 -9.65
N ALA A 133 12.66 -7.51 -9.35
CA ALA A 133 12.33 -7.08 -7.98
C ALA A 133 11.26 -7.95 -7.30
N GLY A 134 10.71 -8.96 -7.98
CA GLY A 134 9.75 -9.92 -7.45
C GLY A 134 8.29 -9.52 -7.62
N LEU A 135 7.98 -8.46 -8.38
CA LEU A 135 6.60 -8.06 -8.67
C LEU A 135 5.99 -9.04 -9.68
N LYS A 136 4.79 -9.54 -9.36
CA LYS A 136 4.08 -10.55 -10.16
C LYS A 136 2.79 -10.05 -10.81
N GLU A 137 2.15 -9.07 -10.20
CA GLU A 137 0.83 -8.61 -10.64
C GLU A 137 0.95 -7.65 -11.83
N ASP A 138 0.51 -8.11 -13.01
CA ASP A 138 0.60 -7.35 -14.27
C ASP A 138 -0.12 -6.00 -14.19
N HIS A 139 -1.25 -5.97 -13.49
CA HIS A 139 -1.99 -4.74 -13.27
C HIS A 139 -1.18 -3.73 -12.46
N HIS A 140 -0.49 -4.17 -11.40
CA HIS A 140 0.32 -3.31 -10.56
C HIS A 140 1.55 -2.80 -11.27
N ILE A 141 2.22 -3.67 -12.03
CA ILE A 141 3.37 -3.29 -12.84
C ILE A 141 2.96 -2.20 -13.83
N ARG A 142 1.84 -2.34 -14.54
CA ARG A 142 1.37 -1.30 -15.48
C ARG A 142 1.16 0.06 -14.82
N ILE A 143 0.56 0.09 -13.64
CA ILE A 143 0.34 1.34 -12.89
C ILE A 143 1.68 1.92 -12.43
N LEU A 144 2.55 1.11 -11.80
CA LEU A 144 3.88 1.55 -11.35
C LEU A 144 4.69 2.17 -12.49
N LEU A 145 4.69 1.54 -13.67
CA LEU A 145 5.42 2.05 -14.83
C LEU A 145 4.81 3.36 -15.35
N SER A 146 3.49 3.46 -15.39
CA SER A 146 2.81 4.68 -15.85
C SER A 146 3.06 5.84 -14.89
N GLU A 147 2.95 5.60 -13.58
CA GLU A 147 3.15 6.61 -12.55
C GLU A 147 4.62 7.00 -12.38
N ALA A 148 5.55 6.06 -12.58
CA ALA A 148 6.99 6.35 -12.55
C ALA A 148 7.40 7.34 -13.67
N GLN A 149 6.73 7.30 -14.83
CA GLN A 149 6.94 8.27 -15.90
C GLN A 149 6.38 9.66 -15.55
N LEU A 150 5.35 9.76 -14.71
CA LEU A 150 4.83 11.05 -14.25
C LEU A 150 5.75 11.71 -13.24
N VAL A 151 6.46 10.91 -12.42
CA VAL A 151 7.51 11.41 -11.53
C VAL A 151 8.59 12.13 -12.33
N THR A 152 9.05 11.59 -13.47
CA THR A 152 10.09 12.25 -14.29
C THR A 152 9.66 13.58 -14.88
N ALA A 153 8.41 13.67 -15.34
CA ALA A 153 7.84 14.90 -15.90
C ALA A 153 7.72 16.02 -14.85
N SER A 154 7.59 15.66 -13.58
CA SER A 154 7.48 16.60 -12.46
C SER A 154 8.82 17.25 -12.08
N TYR A 155 9.94 16.56 -12.33
CA TYR A 155 11.29 17.08 -12.09
C TYR A 155 11.87 17.87 -13.27
N SER A 156 11.44 17.59 -14.51
CA SER A 156 11.92 18.32 -15.70
C SER A 156 11.32 19.72 -15.87
N GLY A 157 10.23 20.04 -15.15
CA GLY A 157 9.60 21.36 -15.15
C GLY A 157 10.16 22.38 -14.14
N GLN A 158 11.18 22.01 -13.34
CA GLN A 158 11.84 22.90 -12.36
C GLN A 158 13.27 23.31 -12.75
N SER A 159 13.65 23.14 -14.03
CA SER A 159 14.97 23.56 -14.55
C SER A 159 14.98 25.01 -15.03
#